data_AF-Q18HS5-F1
#
_entry.id   AF-Q18HS5-F1
#
_cell.length_a   1.000
_cell.length_b   1.000
_cell.length_c   1.000
_cell.angle_alpha   90.00
_cell.angle_beta   90.00
_cell.angle_gamma   90.00
#
_symmetry.space_group_name_H-M   'P 1'
#
loop_
_entity.id
_entity.type
_entity.pdbx_description
1 polymer ?
#
loop_
_entity_poly.entity_id
_entity_poly.type
_entity_poly.pdbx_seq_one_letter_code
_entity_poly.pdbx_strand_id
1 'polypeptide(L)'
;MTISPVIVAQRVDPNAVADLSEIADLARAAGYDVSNTLTQSREEDAAYHFGEGKIEALARLVKQTDAEAVIVDNRLGPYQTYNIGGKLPTGVEVIDRFTLILEIFGQRANTRKAQLQVELAELRYELPRVEAKSSLAKRDERPGFMGLGEYDESRERDIKSQISRISQELDAIAEKEQTRREQRRESGFDLVALAGYTNAGKSTLLRRLADDLDITENKNRHPDLEQTAESEDRLFTTLGTTTRRADTGRRDVLLTDTVGFVSDLPHWLVESFESTLDSVYRADLVLLVVDASESIDAMREKLITSHDTLYERNEAPIVTVLNKTDCVEEGELDRKMQSLDALAPNPVAVSGLTGENIEQLTNRIENELPSWHDERLLLPLSDDAMSLVSWLYNHGHVENEEYTDTGDAVLIEFSARSTIVKRARAKAAELEESSSKGASDESANTHDSNGVNTKTQAQLSERRHDNEIMESESNPERMDTASDRESTSYEESDTTHQVASDSPPDRMSDSTREIHRNNPSQVTEDDVTQEDHIDAVDIDVNYPLMNEKNSSDTDTNSKAE
;
A
#
# COMPACT_ATOMS: atom_id res chain seq x y z
N MET A 1 -15.01 26.68 1.13
CA MET A 1 -16.13 25.89 1.68
C MET A 1 -16.78 26.67 2.82
N THR A 2 -18.05 26.41 3.13
CA THR A 2 -18.57 26.64 4.50
C THR A 2 -17.95 25.58 5.40
N ILE A 3 -17.32 25.99 6.50
CA ILE A 3 -16.71 25.04 7.45
C ILE A 3 -17.81 24.69 8.45
N SER A 4 -18.24 23.44 8.47
CA SER A 4 -19.38 23.00 9.28
C SER A 4 -18.98 22.94 10.77
N PRO A 5 -19.66 23.66 11.67
CA PRO A 5 -19.35 23.65 13.09
C PRO A 5 -19.77 22.30 13.71
N VAL A 6 -18.83 21.65 14.40
CA VAL A 6 -19.07 20.36 15.08
C VAL A 6 -18.72 20.44 16.55
N ILE A 7 -19.26 19.48 17.31
CA ILE A 7 -18.85 19.22 18.70
C ILE A 7 -18.18 17.85 18.77
N VAL A 8 -16.98 17.81 19.32
CA VAL A 8 -16.24 16.57 19.58
C VAL A 8 -16.57 16.07 21.00
N ALA A 9 -16.93 14.80 21.15
CA ALA A 9 -17.25 14.18 22.43
C ALA A 9 -16.50 12.86 22.63
N GLN A 10 -15.97 12.60 23.82
CA GLN A 10 -15.20 11.37 24.12
C GLN A 10 -15.56 10.81 25.49
N ARG A 11 -15.86 9.51 25.54
CA ARG A 11 -15.89 8.72 26.77
C ARG A 11 -14.50 8.13 26.98
N VAL A 12 -14.00 8.23 28.22
CA VAL A 12 -12.84 7.47 28.68
C VAL A 12 -13.21 6.61 29.88
N ASP A 13 -12.48 5.53 30.10
CA ASP A 13 -12.71 4.66 31.26
C ASP A 13 -12.30 5.34 32.58
N PRO A 14 -12.75 4.82 33.74
CA PRO A 14 -12.26 5.28 35.03
C PRO A 14 -10.72 5.15 35.10
N ASN A 15 -10.05 6.23 35.49
CA ASN A 15 -8.59 6.41 35.55
C ASN A 15 -7.86 6.65 34.21
N ALA A 16 -8.53 6.60 33.06
CA ALA A 16 -7.96 7.05 31.80
C ALA A 16 -8.03 8.59 31.65
N VAL A 17 -7.08 9.18 30.92
CA VAL A 17 -7.06 10.62 30.60
C VAL A 17 -7.64 10.82 29.20
N ALA A 18 -8.50 11.83 29.05
CA ALA A 18 -9.06 12.22 27.77
C ALA A 18 -8.09 13.14 27.01
N ASP A 19 -7.50 12.64 25.92
CA ASP A 19 -6.87 13.47 24.89
C ASP A 19 -7.82 13.60 23.69
N LEU A 20 -7.96 14.81 23.16
CA LEU A 20 -8.79 15.13 22.01
C LEU A 20 -7.98 15.68 20.82
N SER A 21 -6.65 15.71 20.92
CA SER A 21 -5.73 16.24 19.90
C SER A 21 -5.95 15.57 18.54
N GLU A 22 -5.76 14.25 18.48
CA GLU A 22 -5.87 13.46 17.25
C GLU A 22 -7.27 13.53 16.62
N ILE A 23 -8.35 13.42 17.42
CA ILE A 23 -9.71 13.50 16.87
C ILE A 23 -10.09 14.91 16.41
N ALA A 24 -9.56 15.97 17.04
CA ALA A 24 -9.74 17.33 16.54
C ALA A 24 -8.92 17.59 15.26
N ASP A 25 -7.76 16.96 15.12
CA ASP A 25 -6.97 16.95 13.89
C ASP A 25 -7.69 16.14 12.78
N LEU A 26 -8.33 15.01 13.10
CA LEU A 26 -9.18 14.23 12.18
C LEU A 26 -10.38 15.07 11.71
N ALA A 27 -11.09 15.72 12.63
CA ALA A 27 -12.24 16.58 12.31
C ALA A 27 -11.84 17.70 11.35
N ARG A 28 -10.72 18.39 11.62
CA ARG A 28 -10.16 19.41 10.72
C ARG A 28 -9.66 18.82 9.39
N ALA A 29 -9.16 17.58 9.38
CA ALA A 29 -8.74 16.87 8.17
C ALA A 29 -9.92 16.40 7.27
N ALA A 30 -11.14 16.34 7.81
CA ALA A 30 -12.39 16.13 7.05
C ALA A 30 -13.07 17.45 6.61
N GLY A 31 -12.62 18.61 7.11
CA GLY A 31 -13.19 19.92 6.80
C GLY A 31 -14.19 20.47 7.84
N TYR A 32 -14.27 19.90 9.04
CA TYR A 32 -15.10 20.40 10.14
C TYR A 32 -14.36 21.42 11.03
N ASP A 33 -15.11 22.35 11.65
CA ASP A 33 -14.59 23.27 12.68
C ASP A 33 -15.01 22.81 14.08
N VAL A 34 -14.03 22.54 14.96
CA VAL A 34 -14.28 21.98 16.30
C VAL A 34 -14.66 23.11 17.26
N SER A 35 -15.93 23.52 17.17
CA SER A 35 -16.49 24.63 17.96
C SER A 35 -16.38 24.41 19.48
N ASN A 36 -16.64 23.19 19.96
CA ASN A 36 -16.50 22.82 21.37
C ASN A 36 -16.19 21.31 21.56
N THR A 37 -15.69 21.00 22.76
CA THR A 37 -15.29 19.65 23.18
C THR A 37 -16.03 19.18 24.43
N LEU A 38 -16.30 17.87 24.56
CA LEU A 38 -17.17 17.30 25.59
C LEU A 38 -16.69 15.92 26.10
N THR A 39 -15.93 15.88 27.20
CA THR A 39 -15.37 14.63 27.75
C THR A 39 -16.20 14.03 28.90
N GLN A 40 -16.16 12.72 29.10
CA GLN A 40 -16.71 12.05 30.29
C GLN A 40 -15.90 10.80 30.68
N SER A 41 -15.33 10.78 31.89
CA SER A 41 -14.82 9.52 32.48
C SER A 41 -15.97 8.75 33.14
N ARG A 42 -16.25 7.54 32.63
CA ARG A 42 -17.23 6.56 33.15
C ARG A 42 -17.10 5.23 32.39
N GLU A 43 -17.53 4.12 32.99
CA GLU A 43 -17.81 2.88 32.24
C GLU A 43 -18.86 3.11 31.15
N GLU A 44 -18.90 2.30 30.09
CA GLU A 44 -19.79 2.48 28.93
C GLU A 44 -21.29 2.49 29.29
N ASP A 45 -22.10 3.22 28.52
CA ASP A 45 -23.56 3.15 28.54
C ASP A 45 -24.10 2.31 27.38
N ALA A 46 -24.76 1.19 27.69
CA ALA A 46 -25.33 0.30 26.68
C ALA A 46 -26.42 0.97 25.80
N ALA A 47 -27.03 2.08 26.26
CA ALA A 47 -28.01 2.82 25.49
C ALA A 47 -27.42 4.02 24.75
N TYR A 48 -26.44 4.73 25.32
CA TYR A 48 -25.99 6.04 24.81
C TYR A 48 -24.47 6.24 24.70
N HIS A 49 -23.65 5.23 25.04
CA HIS A 49 -22.21 5.32 25.34
C HIS A 49 -21.85 6.24 26.52
N PHE A 50 -22.35 7.47 26.52
CA PHE A 50 -22.29 8.46 27.59
C PHE A 50 -23.46 8.34 28.58
N GLY A 51 -23.44 9.07 29.69
CA GLY A 51 -24.64 9.17 30.55
C GLY A 51 -25.75 10.03 29.95
N GLU A 52 -27.02 9.70 30.23
CA GLU A 52 -28.17 10.43 29.71
C GLU A 52 -28.09 11.95 30.00
N GLY A 53 -27.76 12.35 31.23
CA GLY A 53 -27.54 13.76 31.58
C GLY A 53 -26.34 14.43 30.88
N LYS A 54 -25.41 13.63 30.32
CA LYS A 54 -24.31 14.09 29.46
C LYS A 54 -24.79 14.25 28.01
N ILE A 55 -25.63 13.35 27.51
CA ILE A 55 -26.35 13.53 26.23
C ILE A 55 -27.27 14.76 26.29
N GLU A 56 -27.95 15.01 27.41
CA GLU A 56 -28.72 16.25 27.60
C GLU A 56 -27.85 17.51 27.66
N ALA A 57 -26.59 17.40 28.10
CA ALA A 57 -25.64 18.52 28.02
C ALA A 57 -25.18 18.74 26.57
N LEU A 58 -24.88 17.67 25.85
CA LEU A 58 -24.50 17.67 24.43
C LEU A 58 -25.61 18.24 23.54
N ALA A 59 -26.84 17.76 23.69
CA ALA A 59 -28.02 18.26 22.97
C ALA A 59 -28.42 19.71 23.33
N ARG A 60 -27.90 20.26 24.44
CA ARG A 60 -27.98 21.70 24.76
C ARG A 60 -26.83 22.50 24.14
N LEU A 61 -25.62 21.95 24.14
CA LEU A 61 -24.44 22.57 23.55
C LEU A 61 -24.61 22.74 22.03
N VAL A 62 -25.08 21.70 21.32
CA VAL A 62 -25.42 21.76 19.89
C VAL A 62 -26.40 22.91 19.58
N LYS A 63 -27.38 23.17 20.44
CA LYS A 63 -28.36 24.28 20.32
C LYS A 63 -27.85 25.65 20.77
N GLN A 64 -26.60 25.73 21.23
CA GLN A 64 -25.93 26.97 21.63
C GLN A 64 -24.81 27.36 20.65
N THR A 65 -24.26 26.38 19.94
CA THR A 65 -23.22 26.54 18.92
C THR A 65 -23.75 26.48 17.49
N ASP A 66 -25.03 26.14 17.31
CA ASP A 66 -25.65 25.76 16.04
C ASP A 66 -24.82 24.71 15.27
N ALA A 67 -24.32 23.69 15.99
CA ALA A 67 -23.49 22.64 15.41
C ALA A 67 -24.28 21.70 14.49
N GLU A 68 -23.72 21.40 13.32
CA GLU A 68 -24.34 20.58 12.27
C GLU A 68 -24.10 19.07 12.50
N ALA A 69 -23.00 18.70 13.15
CA ALA A 69 -22.72 17.32 13.54
C ALA A 69 -22.06 17.20 14.92
N VAL A 70 -22.19 16.01 15.50
CA VAL A 70 -21.51 15.56 16.72
C VAL A 70 -20.55 14.43 16.34
N ILE A 71 -19.25 14.66 16.55
CA ILE A 71 -18.20 13.67 16.38
C ILE A 71 -17.97 12.97 17.72
N VAL A 72 -18.11 11.65 17.76
CA VAL A 72 -17.84 10.83 18.94
C VAL A 72 -16.53 10.08 18.76
N ASP A 73 -15.56 10.38 19.61
CA ASP A 73 -14.21 9.81 19.61
C ASP A 73 -14.14 8.42 20.26
N ASN A 74 -15.09 7.57 19.90
CA ASN A 74 -15.15 6.17 20.32
C ASN A 74 -15.92 5.39 19.23
N ARG A 75 -15.79 4.08 19.22
CA ARG A 75 -16.69 3.22 18.44
C ARG A 75 -18.13 3.33 18.98
N LEU A 76 -19.11 3.58 18.13
CA LEU A 76 -20.53 3.50 18.50
C LEU A 76 -21.22 2.26 17.90
N GLY A 77 -21.92 1.51 18.74
CA GLY A 77 -22.84 0.47 18.32
C GLY A 77 -24.12 1.05 17.66
N PRO A 78 -24.79 0.32 16.74
CA PRO A 78 -25.93 0.84 15.98
C PRO A 78 -27.06 1.42 16.85
N TYR A 79 -27.28 0.82 18.01
CA TYR A 79 -28.30 1.26 18.96
C TYR A 79 -27.89 2.56 19.67
N GLN A 80 -26.61 2.73 20.02
CA GLN A 80 -26.10 3.96 20.61
C GLN A 80 -26.19 5.13 19.62
N THR A 81 -25.74 4.95 18.37
CA THR A 81 -25.85 5.98 17.31
C THR A 81 -27.31 6.43 17.13
N TYR A 82 -28.25 5.49 17.05
CA TYR A 82 -29.68 5.79 16.92
C TYR A 82 -30.25 6.54 18.15
N ASN A 83 -29.93 6.08 19.37
CA ASN A 83 -30.45 6.70 20.59
C ASN A 83 -29.85 8.10 20.86
N ILE A 84 -28.58 8.31 20.52
CA ILE A 84 -27.94 9.63 20.59
C ILE A 84 -28.61 10.56 19.57
N GLY A 85 -28.73 10.14 18.30
CA GLY A 85 -29.39 10.93 17.25
C GLY A 85 -30.84 11.31 17.61
N GLY A 86 -31.59 10.38 18.21
CA GLY A 86 -32.95 10.62 18.71
C GLY A 86 -33.06 11.58 19.91
N LYS A 87 -31.95 11.96 20.54
CA LYS A 87 -31.86 12.97 21.62
C LYS A 87 -31.31 14.32 21.15
N LEU A 88 -30.59 14.35 20.02
CA LEU A 88 -30.05 15.57 19.43
C LEU A 88 -31.14 16.40 18.70
N PRO A 89 -30.84 17.64 18.27
CA PRO A 89 -31.73 18.41 17.40
C PRO A 89 -31.93 17.71 16.04
N THR A 90 -33.12 17.87 15.45
CA THR A 90 -33.44 17.32 14.13
C THR A 90 -32.50 17.88 13.06
N GLY A 91 -31.85 16.99 12.30
CA GLY A 91 -30.89 17.35 11.24
C GLY A 91 -29.42 17.29 11.67
N VAL A 92 -29.13 17.04 12.95
CA VAL A 92 -27.75 16.93 13.46
C VAL A 92 -27.25 15.50 13.35
N GLU A 93 -26.13 15.29 12.69
CA GLU A 93 -25.55 13.95 12.49
C GLU A 93 -24.73 13.47 13.69
N VAL A 94 -24.65 12.15 13.88
CA VAL A 94 -23.80 11.48 14.88
C VAL A 94 -22.74 10.66 14.15
N ILE A 95 -21.56 11.25 14.01
CA ILE A 95 -20.40 10.66 13.35
C ILE A 95 -19.57 9.98 14.44
N ASP A 96 -19.19 8.71 14.27
CA ASP A 96 -18.23 8.05 15.17
C ASP A 96 -16.81 8.09 14.59
N ARG A 97 -15.79 7.81 15.42
CA ARG A 97 -14.36 7.88 15.04
C ARG A 97 -14.06 7.15 13.73
N PHE A 98 -14.71 6.03 13.44
CA PHE A 98 -14.45 5.26 12.23
C PHE A 98 -15.24 5.78 11.03
N THR A 99 -16.47 6.27 11.19
CA THR A 99 -17.16 7.00 10.12
C THR A 99 -16.34 8.21 9.68
N LEU A 100 -15.80 8.99 10.63
CA LEU A 100 -14.95 10.14 10.33
C LEU A 100 -13.67 9.74 9.58
N ILE A 101 -12.99 8.67 10.01
CA ILE A 101 -11.80 8.16 9.33
C ILE A 101 -12.11 7.70 7.90
N LEU A 102 -13.24 6.98 7.70
CA LEU A 102 -13.71 6.57 6.38
C LEU A 102 -14.05 7.78 5.50
N GLU A 103 -14.65 8.83 6.05
CA GLU A 103 -14.95 10.07 5.31
C GLU A 103 -13.66 10.75 4.82
N ILE A 104 -12.65 10.92 5.68
CA ILE A 104 -11.35 11.50 5.30
C ILE A 104 -10.66 10.66 4.22
N PHE A 105 -10.82 9.33 4.28
CA PHE A 105 -10.32 8.45 3.23
C PHE A 105 -11.10 8.61 1.91
N GLY A 106 -12.43 8.65 1.95
CA GLY A 106 -13.28 8.87 0.77
C GLY A 106 -12.96 10.19 0.06
N GLN A 107 -12.74 11.26 0.82
CA GLN A 107 -12.29 12.57 0.32
C GLN A 107 -10.92 12.54 -0.39
N ARG A 108 -10.14 11.47 -0.25
CA ARG A 108 -8.74 11.35 -0.73
C ARG A 108 -8.50 10.12 -1.62
N ALA A 109 -9.56 9.39 -1.92
CA ALA A 109 -9.54 8.19 -2.77
C ALA A 109 -9.43 8.59 -4.26
N ASN A 110 -8.28 9.15 -4.64
CA ASN A 110 -8.03 9.65 -6.00
C ASN A 110 -7.67 8.55 -7.02
N THR A 111 -7.36 7.33 -6.57
CA THR A 111 -7.07 6.18 -7.44
C THR A 111 -8.14 5.11 -7.32
N ARG A 112 -8.40 4.34 -8.39
CA ARG A 112 -9.39 3.25 -8.38
C ARG A 112 -9.15 2.24 -7.26
N LYS A 113 -7.89 1.92 -6.95
CA LYS A 113 -7.50 1.05 -5.84
C LYS A 113 -7.95 1.63 -4.49
N ALA A 114 -7.63 2.90 -4.22
CA ALA A 114 -8.05 3.56 -2.97
C ALA A 114 -9.58 3.64 -2.85
N GLN A 115 -10.30 3.92 -3.94
CA GLN A 115 -11.77 3.94 -3.97
C GLN A 115 -12.37 2.59 -3.60
N LEU A 116 -11.86 1.51 -4.18
CA LEU A 116 -12.28 0.14 -3.86
C LEU A 116 -11.96 -0.24 -2.41
N GLN A 117 -10.83 0.20 -1.84
CA GLN A 117 -10.52 -0.03 -0.43
C GLN A 117 -11.48 0.69 0.51
N VAL A 118 -11.87 1.93 0.19
CA VAL A 118 -12.87 2.68 0.97
C VAL A 118 -14.26 2.06 0.83
N GLU A 119 -14.72 1.72 -0.40
CA GLU A 119 -15.99 1.02 -0.64
C GLU A 119 -16.03 -0.31 0.14
N LEU A 120 -14.94 -1.09 0.12
CA LEU A 120 -14.81 -2.33 0.90
C LEU A 120 -14.88 -2.10 2.42
N ALA A 121 -14.22 -1.06 2.92
CA ALA A 121 -14.18 -0.74 4.33
C ALA A 121 -15.56 -0.23 4.84
N GLU A 122 -16.22 0.64 4.08
CA GLU A 122 -17.59 1.11 4.36
C GLU A 122 -18.58 -0.05 4.39
N LEU A 123 -18.55 -0.95 3.41
CA LEU A 123 -19.42 -2.12 3.35
C LEU A 123 -19.14 -3.12 4.50
N ARG A 124 -17.87 -3.36 4.84
CA ARG A 124 -17.48 -4.14 6.03
C ARG A 124 -17.94 -3.47 7.34
N TYR A 125 -17.99 -2.14 7.38
CA TYR A 125 -18.46 -1.38 8.55
C TYR A 125 -19.98 -1.34 8.68
N GLU A 126 -20.70 -1.31 7.55
CA GLU A 126 -22.17 -1.33 7.53
C GLU A 126 -22.74 -2.73 7.74
N LEU A 127 -22.17 -3.80 7.15
CA LEU A 127 -22.73 -5.14 7.17
C LEU A 127 -23.20 -5.61 8.58
N PRO A 128 -22.35 -5.60 9.64
CA PRO A 128 -22.78 -6.02 10.98
C PRO A 128 -23.84 -5.09 11.59
N ARG A 129 -23.98 -3.85 11.11
CA ARG A 129 -25.07 -2.95 11.52
C ARG A 129 -26.39 -3.29 10.84
N VAL A 130 -26.35 -3.73 9.58
CA VAL A 130 -27.53 -4.26 8.87
C VAL A 130 -27.97 -5.57 9.53
N GLU A 131 -27.08 -6.53 9.69
CA GLU A 131 -27.36 -7.80 10.38
C GLU A 131 -27.94 -7.58 11.80
N ALA A 132 -27.41 -6.60 12.54
CA ALA A 132 -27.97 -6.20 13.84
C ALA A 132 -29.42 -5.69 13.72
N LYS A 133 -29.72 -4.78 12.78
CA LYS A 133 -31.09 -4.28 12.51
C LYS A 133 -32.03 -5.43 12.10
N SER A 134 -31.61 -6.28 11.17
CA SER A 134 -32.34 -7.49 10.75
C SER A 134 -32.68 -8.39 11.94
N SER A 135 -31.70 -8.64 12.83
CA SER A 135 -31.88 -9.52 13.99
C SER A 135 -32.78 -8.92 15.07
N LEU A 136 -32.80 -7.60 15.22
CA LEU A 136 -33.68 -6.88 16.14
C LEU A 136 -35.13 -6.88 15.63
N ALA A 137 -35.33 -6.57 14.34
CA ALA A 137 -36.63 -6.62 13.69
C ALA A 137 -37.26 -8.03 13.71
N LYS A 138 -36.43 -9.08 13.74
CA LYS A 138 -36.86 -10.49 13.88
C LYS A 138 -37.12 -10.95 15.33
N ARG A 139 -36.68 -10.19 16.34
CA ARG A 139 -36.74 -10.61 17.76
C ARG A 139 -37.78 -9.87 18.60
N ASP A 140 -38.06 -8.61 18.27
CA ASP A 140 -38.78 -7.71 19.18
C ASP A 140 -39.86 -6.92 18.45
N GLU A 141 -41.12 -7.04 18.89
CA GLU A 141 -42.28 -6.28 18.39
C GLU A 141 -42.25 -4.80 18.87
N ARG A 142 -41.11 -4.12 18.74
CA ARG A 142 -40.95 -2.73 19.16
C ARG A 142 -41.58 -1.76 18.14
N PRO A 143 -42.44 -0.81 18.58
CA PRO A 143 -43.08 0.17 17.70
C PRO A 143 -42.05 1.18 17.18
N GLY A 144 -41.45 0.84 16.04
CA GLY A 144 -40.39 1.62 15.37
C GLY A 144 -39.58 0.80 14.35
N PHE A 145 -39.49 -0.52 14.51
CA PHE A 145 -38.68 -1.40 13.62
C PHE A 145 -39.50 -2.32 12.70
N MET A 146 -40.82 -2.41 12.87
CA MET A 146 -41.73 -3.37 12.21
C MET A 146 -41.86 -3.27 10.67
N GLY A 147 -41.09 -2.42 9.98
CA GLY A 147 -41.24 -2.16 8.53
C GLY A 147 -40.20 -2.82 7.61
N LEU A 148 -39.16 -3.45 8.16
CA LEU A 148 -37.89 -3.66 7.44
C LEU A 148 -37.59 -5.11 7.00
N GLY A 149 -38.35 -6.10 7.49
CA GLY A 149 -37.93 -7.52 7.52
C GLY A 149 -37.47 -8.16 6.19
N GLU A 150 -38.14 -7.89 5.07
CA GLU A 150 -37.71 -8.42 3.76
C GLU A 150 -36.63 -7.55 3.08
N TYR A 151 -36.71 -6.22 3.27
CA TYR A 151 -35.78 -5.25 2.67
C TYR A 151 -34.35 -5.36 3.26
N ASP A 152 -34.25 -5.59 4.57
CA ASP A 152 -32.96 -5.77 5.24
C ASP A 152 -32.26 -7.06 4.79
N GLU A 153 -33.00 -8.14 4.46
CA GLU A 153 -32.38 -9.38 3.98
C GLU A 153 -31.88 -9.32 2.53
N SER A 154 -32.55 -8.57 1.63
CA SER A 154 -31.94 -8.28 0.32
C SER A 154 -30.66 -7.48 0.52
N ARG A 155 -30.73 -6.41 1.32
CA ARG A 155 -29.61 -5.49 1.55
C ARG A 155 -28.39 -6.20 2.15
N GLU A 156 -28.57 -7.14 3.06
CA GLU A 156 -27.50 -7.98 3.61
C GLU A 156 -26.80 -8.82 2.52
N ARG A 157 -27.58 -9.43 1.60
CA ARG A 157 -27.06 -10.23 0.48
C ARG A 157 -26.40 -9.38 -0.59
N ASP A 158 -26.93 -8.18 -0.84
CA ASP A 158 -26.38 -7.21 -1.80
C ASP A 158 -25.00 -6.72 -1.31
N ILE A 159 -24.89 -6.30 -0.04
CA ILE A 159 -23.63 -5.89 0.60
C ILE A 159 -22.59 -7.03 0.55
N LYS A 160 -22.98 -8.26 0.91
CA LYS A 160 -22.08 -9.43 0.83
C LYS A 160 -21.60 -9.72 -0.60
N SER A 161 -22.45 -9.46 -1.60
CA SER A 161 -22.11 -9.62 -3.02
C SER A 161 -21.16 -8.51 -3.50
N GLN A 162 -21.37 -7.26 -3.06
CA GLN A 162 -20.48 -6.14 -3.35
C GLN A 162 -19.09 -6.36 -2.73
N ILE A 163 -19.01 -6.73 -1.45
CA ILE A 163 -17.74 -7.08 -0.77
C ILE A 163 -16.95 -8.12 -1.57
N SER A 164 -17.62 -9.19 -2.04
CA SER A 164 -16.99 -10.24 -2.84
C SER A 164 -16.45 -9.73 -4.18
N ARG A 165 -17.25 -8.93 -4.92
CA ARG A 165 -16.85 -8.28 -6.18
C ARG A 165 -15.63 -7.38 -6.00
N ILE A 166 -15.65 -6.52 -4.98
CA ILE A 166 -14.59 -5.52 -4.71
C ILE A 166 -13.29 -6.20 -4.29
N SER A 167 -13.37 -7.26 -3.47
CA SER A 167 -12.20 -8.05 -3.07
C SER A 167 -11.50 -8.64 -4.30
N GLN A 168 -12.26 -9.28 -5.21
CA GLN A 168 -11.73 -9.83 -6.46
C GLN A 168 -11.15 -8.74 -7.40
N GLU A 169 -11.73 -7.55 -7.43
CA GLU A 169 -11.21 -6.41 -8.19
C GLU A 169 -9.87 -5.90 -7.61
N LEU A 170 -9.73 -5.91 -6.28
CA LEU A 170 -8.48 -5.57 -5.58
C LEU A 170 -7.39 -6.64 -5.75
N ASP A 171 -7.73 -7.93 -5.68
CA ASP A 171 -6.80 -9.05 -5.92
C ASP A 171 -6.17 -8.94 -7.33
N ALA A 172 -7.00 -8.70 -8.34
CA ALA A 172 -6.57 -8.52 -9.73
C ALA A 172 -5.78 -7.21 -9.99
N ILE A 173 -5.78 -6.26 -9.04
CA ILE A 173 -4.88 -5.10 -9.02
C ILE A 173 -3.54 -5.48 -8.37
N ALA A 174 -3.57 -6.22 -7.26
CA ALA A 174 -2.37 -6.66 -6.54
C ALA A 174 -1.45 -7.57 -7.38
N GLU A 175 -1.99 -8.47 -8.22
CA GLU A 175 -1.21 -9.28 -9.16
C GLU A 175 -0.40 -8.42 -10.15
N LYS A 176 -1.00 -7.33 -10.65
CA LYS A 176 -0.36 -6.40 -11.58
C LYS A 176 0.73 -5.57 -10.90
N GLU A 177 0.47 -5.13 -9.67
CA GLU A 177 1.47 -4.45 -8.84
C GLU A 177 2.64 -5.36 -8.49
N GLN A 178 2.42 -6.65 -8.19
CA GLN A 178 3.50 -7.61 -7.97
C GLN A 178 4.37 -7.74 -9.23
N THR A 179 3.75 -7.88 -10.39
CA THR A 179 4.48 -7.95 -11.68
C THR A 179 5.34 -6.70 -11.90
N ARG A 180 4.81 -5.51 -11.61
CA ARG A 180 5.52 -4.23 -11.71
C ARG A 180 6.65 -4.09 -10.67
N ARG A 181 6.53 -4.69 -9.47
CA ARG A 181 7.60 -4.76 -8.47
C ARG A 181 8.74 -5.69 -8.88
N GLU A 182 8.41 -6.84 -9.47
CA GLU A 182 9.40 -7.77 -10.04
C GLU A 182 10.23 -7.05 -11.12
N GLN A 183 9.57 -6.36 -12.05
CA GLN A 183 10.22 -5.56 -13.11
C GLN A 183 11.10 -4.43 -12.57
N ARG A 184 10.67 -3.73 -11.51
CA ARG A 184 11.48 -2.69 -10.85
C ARG A 184 12.78 -3.28 -10.27
N ARG A 185 12.72 -4.43 -9.60
CA ARG A 185 13.91 -5.14 -9.07
C ARG A 185 14.79 -5.71 -10.19
N GLU A 186 14.20 -6.20 -11.28
CA GLU A 186 14.95 -6.59 -12.48
C GLU A 186 15.64 -5.40 -13.18
N SER A 187 15.15 -4.18 -12.95
CA SER A 187 15.74 -2.93 -13.44
C SER A 187 16.76 -2.31 -12.47
N GLY A 188 17.19 -3.05 -11.45
CA GLY A 188 18.22 -2.63 -10.49
C GLY A 188 17.74 -1.84 -9.27
N PHE A 189 16.47 -1.44 -9.20
CA PHE A 189 15.95 -0.63 -8.09
C PHE A 189 15.82 -1.42 -6.78
N ASP A 190 16.26 -0.82 -5.68
CA ASP A 190 15.96 -1.23 -4.31
C ASP A 190 14.64 -0.57 -3.85
N LEU A 191 13.69 -1.33 -3.27
CA LEU A 191 12.38 -0.79 -2.85
C LEU A 191 12.40 -0.38 -1.37
N VAL A 192 11.98 0.85 -1.04
CA VAL A 192 11.96 1.35 0.34
C VAL A 192 10.57 1.91 0.67
N ALA A 193 10.01 1.53 1.83
CA ALA A 193 8.69 1.98 2.26
C ALA A 193 8.75 2.85 3.53
N LEU A 194 7.99 3.95 3.54
CA LEU A 194 7.82 4.81 4.71
C LEU A 194 6.55 4.41 5.46
N ALA A 195 6.73 3.80 6.63
CA ALA A 195 5.65 3.38 7.54
C ALA A 195 5.58 4.28 8.78
N GLY A 196 4.51 4.17 9.57
CA GLY A 196 4.29 4.96 10.79
C GLY A 196 3.03 5.83 10.75
N TYR A 197 2.76 6.52 11.85
CA TYR A 197 1.48 7.20 12.11
C TYR A 197 1.20 8.37 11.14
N THR A 198 -0.05 8.82 11.11
CA THR A 198 -0.42 10.13 10.54
C THR A 198 0.27 11.26 11.31
N ASN A 199 0.47 12.41 10.66
CA ASN A 199 1.26 13.56 11.15
C ASN A 199 2.76 13.30 11.43
N ALA A 200 3.26 12.05 11.47
CA ALA A 200 4.70 11.76 11.60
C ALA A 200 5.57 12.29 10.44
N GLY A 201 4.97 12.94 9.43
CA GLY A 201 5.68 13.67 8.38
C GLY A 201 6.25 12.80 7.27
N LYS A 202 5.75 11.56 7.09
CA LYS A 202 6.21 10.61 6.05
C LYS A 202 6.24 11.21 4.65
N SER A 203 5.17 11.86 4.20
CA SER A 203 5.08 12.50 2.88
C SER A 203 6.08 13.64 2.70
N THR A 204 6.38 14.35 3.79
CA THR A 204 7.41 15.41 3.84
C THR A 204 8.81 14.82 3.75
N LEU A 205 9.07 13.74 4.48
CA LEU A 205 10.34 13.00 4.42
C LEU A 205 10.55 12.34 3.04
N LEU A 206 9.50 11.76 2.43
CA LEU A 206 9.55 11.26 1.05
C LEU A 206 9.97 12.37 0.10
N ARG A 207 9.31 13.53 0.14
CA ARG A 207 9.66 14.66 -0.75
C ARG A 207 11.06 15.20 -0.49
N ARG A 208 11.60 15.08 0.73
CA ARG A 208 12.95 15.53 1.09
C ARG A 208 14.05 14.56 0.67
N LEU A 209 13.73 13.27 0.53
CA LEU A 209 14.64 12.23 0.07
C LEU A 209 14.52 11.97 -1.45
N ALA A 210 13.35 12.19 -2.06
CA ALA A 210 13.03 11.83 -3.44
C ALA A 210 13.46 12.89 -4.48
N ASP A 211 14.75 13.22 -4.45
CA ASP A 211 15.49 14.16 -5.30
C ASP A 211 14.96 15.62 -5.30
N ASP A 212 15.78 16.56 -4.83
CA ASP A 212 15.63 18.00 -5.13
C ASP A 212 15.92 18.22 -6.62
N LEU A 213 14.92 18.02 -7.48
CA LEU A 213 14.98 18.31 -8.91
C LEU A 213 13.98 19.40 -9.33
N ASP A 214 14.54 20.48 -9.88
CA ASP A 214 13.81 21.55 -10.54
C ASP A 214 12.86 21.03 -11.62
N ILE A 215 11.78 21.79 -11.86
CA ILE A 215 10.60 21.38 -12.64
C ILE A 215 10.87 21.44 -14.15
N THR A 216 11.82 20.64 -14.63
CA THR A 216 12.25 20.63 -16.05
C THR A 216 12.60 19.24 -16.61
N GLU A 217 13.56 18.52 -16.03
CA GLU A 217 14.30 17.50 -16.81
C GLU A 217 13.75 16.06 -16.73
N ASN A 218 13.16 15.64 -15.60
CA ASN A 218 12.82 14.23 -15.37
C ASN A 218 11.54 13.72 -16.08
N LYS A 219 10.98 14.48 -17.05
CA LYS A 219 9.73 14.13 -17.77
C LYS A 219 9.79 12.85 -18.61
N ASN A 220 10.98 12.37 -18.96
CA ASN A 220 11.16 11.33 -19.98
C ASN A 220 11.68 9.98 -19.47
N ARG A 221 11.91 9.79 -18.15
CA ARG A 221 12.61 8.58 -17.65
C ARG A 221 11.69 7.39 -17.34
N HIS A 222 10.50 7.61 -16.76
CA HIS A 222 9.44 6.59 -16.64
C HIS A 222 8.04 7.24 -16.69
N PRO A 223 7.07 6.70 -17.46
CA PRO A 223 5.76 7.32 -17.64
C PRO A 223 4.79 7.14 -16.45
N ASP A 224 5.12 6.28 -15.49
CA ASP A 224 4.25 5.84 -14.39
C ASP A 224 4.78 6.19 -12.98
N LEU A 225 5.59 7.25 -12.87
CA LEU A 225 5.95 7.91 -11.59
C LEU A 225 4.95 9.04 -11.27
N GLU A 226 4.37 9.05 -10.07
CA GLU A 226 3.38 10.06 -9.67
C GLU A 226 4.04 11.41 -9.33
N GLN A 227 3.60 12.47 -10.03
CA GLN A 227 3.90 13.85 -9.64
C GLN A 227 3.00 14.29 -8.48
N THR A 228 3.49 15.23 -7.67
CA THR A 228 2.79 15.86 -6.53
C THR A 228 2.14 14.91 -5.51
N ALA A 229 2.86 14.61 -4.42
CA ALA A 229 2.21 14.41 -3.12
C ALA A 229 2.06 15.80 -2.47
N GLU A 230 0.87 16.19 -2.03
CA GLU A 230 0.66 17.49 -1.38
C GLU A 230 1.23 17.52 0.05
N SER A 231 1.63 18.71 0.53
CA SER A 231 2.20 18.91 1.87
C SER A 231 1.39 19.93 2.63
N GLU A 232 0.39 19.44 3.36
CA GLU A 232 -0.37 20.23 4.33
C GLU A 232 -0.34 19.48 5.66
N ASP A 233 -0.33 20.21 6.78
CA ASP A 233 -0.40 19.64 8.13
C ASP A 233 -1.82 19.15 8.43
N ARG A 234 -2.22 18.07 7.75
CA ARG A 234 -3.50 17.37 7.87
C ARG A 234 -3.24 15.87 7.96
N LEU A 235 -4.00 15.17 8.79
CA LEU A 235 -3.93 13.70 8.86
C LEU A 235 -4.29 13.08 7.50
N PHE A 236 -3.76 11.89 7.21
CA PHE A 236 -3.98 11.12 5.97
C PHE A 236 -3.66 11.85 4.64
N THR A 237 -2.54 12.57 4.52
CA THR A 237 -2.09 13.18 3.23
C THR A 237 -2.03 12.19 2.07
N THR A 238 -1.71 10.93 2.36
CA THR A 238 -1.43 9.88 1.37
C THR A 238 -2.35 8.67 1.62
N LEU A 239 -3.25 8.38 0.67
CA LEU A 239 -4.12 7.19 0.69
C LEU A 239 -3.78 6.19 -0.43
N GLY A 240 -3.51 6.68 -1.64
CA GLY A 240 -2.78 5.90 -2.65
C GLY A 240 -1.29 5.82 -2.28
N THR A 241 -0.58 4.80 -2.76
CA THR A 241 0.86 4.64 -2.51
C THR A 241 1.69 5.42 -3.52
N THR A 242 2.15 6.62 -3.15
CA THR A 242 3.02 7.44 -4.02
C THR A 242 4.45 6.91 -3.98
N THR A 243 4.90 6.29 -5.08
CA THR A 243 6.32 5.93 -5.29
C THR A 243 7.06 7.07 -6.00
N ARG A 244 8.28 7.39 -5.55
CA ARG A 244 9.27 8.20 -6.27
C ARG A 244 10.65 7.55 -6.27
N ARG A 245 11.52 7.98 -7.20
CA ARG A 245 12.95 7.68 -7.17
C ARG A 245 13.65 8.57 -6.13
N ALA A 246 14.72 8.05 -5.55
CA ALA A 246 15.74 8.78 -4.81
C ALA A 246 17.11 8.20 -5.20
N ASP A 247 18.08 9.06 -5.47
CA ASP A 247 19.48 8.65 -5.56
C ASP A 247 20.10 8.64 -4.16
N THR A 248 20.63 7.51 -3.70
CA THR A 248 21.33 7.41 -2.41
C THR A 248 22.84 7.63 -2.53
N GLY A 249 23.37 7.73 -3.75
CA GLY A 249 24.78 7.95 -4.08
C GLY A 249 25.44 6.73 -4.74
N ARG A 250 25.12 5.51 -4.29
CA ARG A 250 25.56 4.25 -4.91
C ARG A 250 24.40 3.44 -5.49
N ARG A 251 23.18 3.64 -5.01
CA ARG A 251 22.00 2.83 -5.36
C ARG A 251 20.81 3.69 -5.78
N ASP A 252 20.10 3.20 -6.78
CA ASP A 252 18.80 3.73 -7.18
C ASP A 252 17.69 3.15 -6.29
N VAL A 253 17.03 4.00 -5.52
CA VAL A 253 15.97 3.62 -4.58
C VAL A 253 14.61 4.09 -5.06
N LEU A 254 13.58 3.25 -4.88
CA LEU A 254 12.19 3.62 -5.05
C LEU A 254 11.50 3.75 -3.68
N LEU A 255 11.46 5.00 -3.17
CA LEU A 255 10.73 5.36 -1.96
C LEU A 255 9.23 5.34 -2.20
N THR A 256 8.47 4.70 -1.32
CA THR A 256 7.00 4.68 -1.37
C THR A 256 6.43 5.15 -0.03
N ASP A 257 5.65 6.24 -0.05
CA ASP A 257 4.87 6.70 1.10
C ASP A 257 3.57 5.87 1.18
N THR A 258 3.19 5.47 2.39
CA THR A 258 2.02 4.61 2.63
C THR A 258 1.01 5.27 3.55
N VAL A 259 -0.20 4.73 3.57
CA VAL A 259 -1.26 5.13 4.51
C VAL A 259 -0.70 5.16 5.93
N GLY A 260 -0.99 6.22 6.68
CA GLY A 260 -0.55 6.35 8.07
C GLY A 260 -1.43 5.60 9.04
N PHE A 261 -0.81 5.01 10.06
CA PHE A 261 -1.53 4.49 11.21
C PHE A 261 -2.22 5.62 11.99
N VAL A 262 -3.37 5.31 12.59
CA VAL A 262 -4.12 6.16 13.52
C VAL A 262 -4.43 5.31 14.76
N SER A 263 -4.54 5.93 15.92
CA SER A 263 -4.82 5.21 17.17
C SER A 263 -6.18 4.50 17.11
N ASP A 264 -6.32 3.34 17.76
CA ASP A 264 -7.56 2.54 17.82
C ASP A 264 -8.16 2.11 16.46
N LEU A 265 -7.39 2.07 15.37
CA LEU A 265 -7.85 1.48 14.10
C LEU A 265 -8.20 -0.01 14.29
N PRO A 266 -9.43 -0.46 13.97
CA PRO A 266 -9.81 -1.87 14.09
C PRO A 266 -9.07 -2.76 13.07
N HIS A 267 -8.78 -4.01 13.44
CA HIS A 267 -8.16 -4.98 12.52
C HIS A 267 -8.87 -5.08 11.16
N TRP A 268 -10.20 -5.15 11.10
CA TRP A 268 -10.95 -5.21 9.82
C TRP A 268 -10.76 -3.97 8.91
N LEU A 269 -10.41 -2.83 9.50
CA LEU A 269 -10.13 -1.58 8.78
C LEU A 269 -8.69 -1.59 8.26
N VAL A 270 -7.73 -2.05 9.09
CA VAL A 270 -6.34 -2.32 8.67
C VAL A 270 -6.29 -3.38 7.56
N GLU A 271 -7.08 -4.44 7.66
CA GLU A 271 -7.25 -5.48 6.62
C GLU A 271 -7.81 -4.91 5.31
N SER A 272 -8.70 -3.91 5.35
CA SER A 272 -9.20 -3.26 4.13
C SER A 272 -8.11 -2.41 3.44
N PHE A 273 -7.10 -1.96 4.20
CA PHE A 273 -5.90 -1.28 3.70
C PHE A 273 -4.66 -2.20 3.63
N GLU A 274 -4.83 -3.52 3.77
CA GLU A 274 -3.71 -4.46 3.72
C GLU A 274 -3.00 -4.42 2.35
N SER A 275 -3.75 -4.26 1.26
CA SER A 275 -3.18 -4.10 -0.09
C SER A 275 -2.51 -2.74 -0.34
N THR A 276 -2.64 -1.76 0.55
CA THR A 276 -1.79 -0.53 0.56
C THR A 276 -0.62 -0.64 1.55
N LEU A 277 -0.68 -1.54 2.53
CA LEU A 277 0.46 -1.96 3.36
C LEU A 277 1.34 -3.05 2.71
N ASP A 278 0.87 -3.71 1.63
CA ASP A 278 1.65 -4.67 0.81
C ASP A 278 2.94 -4.07 0.23
N SER A 279 3.00 -2.74 0.08
CA SER A 279 4.25 -2.02 -0.25
C SER A 279 5.27 -1.99 0.88
N VAL A 280 4.83 -2.09 2.14
CA VAL A 280 5.69 -2.19 3.34
C VAL A 280 6.19 -3.63 3.50
N TYR A 281 5.29 -4.62 3.50
CA TYR A 281 5.64 -6.04 3.69
C TYR A 281 6.52 -6.61 2.56
N ARG A 282 6.56 -5.95 1.40
CA ARG A 282 7.42 -6.31 0.25
C ARG A 282 8.50 -5.27 -0.05
N ALA A 283 8.77 -4.33 0.86
CA ALA A 283 9.94 -3.48 0.74
C ALA A 283 11.22 -4.32 0.89
N ASP A 284 12.33 -3.76 0.43
CA ASP A 284 13.68 -4.27 0.71
C ASP A 284 14.27 -3.61 1.97
N LEU A 285 13.70 -2.48 2.43
CA LEU A 285 13.92 -1.82 3.73
C LEU A 285 12.67 -0.99 4.11
N VAL A 286 12.30 -0.98 5.39
CA VAL A 286 11.21 -0.16 5.94
C VAL A 286 11.77 0.97 6.81
N LEU A 287 11.30 2.19 6.57
CA LEU A 287 11.57 3.38 7.39
C LEU A 287 10.36 3.65 8.28
N LEU A 288 10.45 3.32 9.56
CA LEU A 288 9.41 3.56 10.56
C LEU A 288 9.55 4.99 11.11
N VAL A 289 8.72 5.90 10.59
CA VAL A 289 8.76 7.32 10.94
C VAL A 289 7.90 7.61 12.17
N VAL A 290 8.51 8.23 13.18
CA VAL A 290 7.89 8.64 14.44
C VAL A 290 8.09 10.14 14.65
N ASP A 291 7.09 10.83 15.17
CA ASP A 291 7.18 12.26 15.48
C ASP A 291 8.00 12.48 16.77
N ALA A 292 9.12 13.21 16.67
CA ALA A 292 10.01 13.50 17.79
C ALA A 292 9.49 14.59 18.72
N SER A 293 8.48 15.37 18.30
CA SER A 293 7.87 16.42 19.14
C SER A 293 6.91 15.85 20.20
N GLU A 294 6.44 14.61 20.02
CA GLU A 294 5.51 13.94 20.93
C GLU A 294 6.16 13.58 22.29
N SER A 295 5.31 13.22 23.27
CA SER A 295 5.79 12.74 24.58
C SER A 295 6.44 11.36 24.45
N ILE A 296 7.39 11.05 25.34
CA ILE A 296 8.08 9.74 25.34
C ILE A 296 7.08 8.58 25.46
N ASP A 297 6.02 8.75 26.24
CA ASP A 297 4.99 7.71 26.41
C ASP A 297 4.16 7.50 25.14
N ALA A 298 3.77 8.57 24.43
CA ALA A 298 3.05 8.47 23.16
C ALA A 298 3.94 7.87 22.05
N MET A 299 5.20 8.29 21.96
CA MET A 299 6.18 7.68 21.05
C MET A 299 6.39 6.19 21.35
N ARG A 300 6.42 5.81 22.63
CA ARG A 300 6.58 4.42 23.08
C ARG A 300 5.39 3.56 22.68
N GLU A 301 4.17 4.06 22.90
CA GLU A 301 2.92 3.40 22.50
C GLU A 301 2.86 3.19 20.98
N LYS A 302 3.08 4.27 20.21
CA LYS A 302 3.09 4.24 18.74
C LYS A 302 4.17 3.33 18.18
N LEU A 303 5.36 3.25 18.81
CA LEU A 303 6.39 2.29 18.44
C LEU A 303 5.94 0.85 18.68
N ILE A 304 5.38 0.53 19.86
CA ILE A 304 4.88 -0.81 20.18
C ILE A 304 3.81 -1.23 19.16
N THR A 305 2.76 -0.44 18.95
CA THR A 305 1.68 -0.77 18.00
C THR A 305 2.18 -0.87 16.56
N SER A 306 3.15 -0.02 16.14
CA SER A 306 3.78 -0.15 14.82
C SER A 306 4.60 -1.42 14.69
N HIS A 307 5.33 -1.82 15.74
CA HIS A 307 6.12 -3.04 15.75
C HIS A 307 5.24 -4.30 15.77
N ASP A 308 4.16 -4.32 16.54
CA ASP A 308 3.17 -5.40 16.52
C ASP A 308 2.53 -5.54 15.13
N THR A 309 2.20 -4.42 14.48
CA THR A 309 1.61 -4.41 13.12
C THR A 309 2.60 -4.88 12.03
N LEU A 310 3.90 -4.62 12.19
CA LEU A 310 4.91 -4.86 11.16
C LEU A 310 5.69 -6.17 11.34
N TYR A 311 6.11 -6.54 12.55
CA TYR A 311 6.97 -7.71 12.78
C TYR A 311 6.28 -9.05 12.52
N GLU A 312 4.95 -9.15 12.61
CA GLU A 312 4.25 -10.40 12.29
C GLU A 312 4.33 -10.78 10.80
N ARG A 313 4.63 -9.83 9.90
CA ARG A 313 4.46 -10.00 8.44
C ARG A 313 5.60 -9.44 7.57
N ASN A 314 6.58 -8.73 8.14
CA ASN A 314 7.68 -8.13 7.39
C ASN A 314 9.01 -8.85 7.63
N GLU A 315 9.65 -9.32 6.55
CA GLU A 315 11.01 -9.90 6.58
C GLU A 315 12.12 -8.83 6.39
N ALA A 316 11.77 -7.63 5.93
CA ALA A 316 12.74 -6.57 5.66
C ALA A 316 13.22 -5.86 6.95
N PRO A 317 14.46 -5.32 6.98
CA PRO A 317 14.94 -4.49 8.09
C PRO A 317 14.02 -3.28 8.32
N ILE A 318 13.92 -2.87 9.59
CA ILE A 318 13.12 -1.71 10.01
C ILE A 318 14.06 -0.69 10.67
N VAL A 319 14.29 0.45 10.01
CA VAL A 319 15.03 1.59 10.57
C VAL A 319 14.03 2.57 11.17
N THR A 320 14.16 2.86 12.47
CA THR A 320 13.35 3.91 13.11
C THR A 320 13.92 5.29 12.79
N VAL A 321 13.05 6.20 12.36
CA VAL A 321 13.37 7.58 12.00
C VAL A 321 12.57 8.53 12.91
N LEU A 322 13.26 9.29 13.76
CA LEU A 322 12.65 10.32 14.60
C LEU A 322 12.61 11.63 13.81
N ASN A 323 11.44 11.98 13.28
CA ASN A 323 11.24 13.14 12.41
C ASN A 323 10.79 14.38 13.22
N LYS A 324 10.88 15.57 12.62
CA LYS A 324 10.57 16.88 13.25
C LYS A 324 11.51 17.27 14.40
N THR A 325 12.82 17.01 14.28
CA THR A 325 13.83 17.50 15.25
C THR A 325 13.79 19.01 15.47
N ASP A 326 13.35 19.78 14.47
CA ASP A 326 13.15 21.23 14.52
C ASP A 326 12.08 21.70 15.53
N CYS A 327 11.25 20.78 16.04
CA CYS A 327 10.27 21.02 17.09
C CYS A 327 10.74 20.57 18.50
N VAL A 328 12.00 20.16 18.68
CA VAL A 328 12.52 19.53 19.91
C VAL A 328 13.68 20.36 20.49
N GLU A 329 13.72 20.56 21.82
CA GLU A 329 14.84 21.28 22.44
C GLU A 329 16.15 20.47 22.45
N GLU A 330 17.27 21.15 22.28
CA GLU A 330 18.62 20.57 22.26
C GLU A 330 18.92 19.87 23.61
N GLY A 331 19.14 18.55 23.58
CA GLY A 331 19.29 17.73 24.78
C GLY A 331 17.99 17.20 25.41
N GLU A 332 16.82 17.50 24.85
CA GLU A 332 15.61 16.68 25.04
C GLU A 332 15.66 15.43 24.15
N LEU A 333 16.08 15.61 22.88
CA LEU A 333 16.23 14.55 21.88
C LEU A 333 17.06 13.35 22.38
N ASP A 334 18.22 13.62 23.00
CA ASP A 334 19.08 12.60 23.62
C ASP A 334 18.33 11.73 24.65
N ARG A 335 17.44 12.36 25.43
CA ARG A 335 16.64 11.67 26.46
C ARG A 335 15.56 10.82 25.83
N LYS A 336 14.93 11.28 24.74
CA LYS A 336 13.97 10.48 23.97
C LYS A 336 14.65 9.25 23.37
N MET A 337 15.80 9.43 22.71
CA MET A 337 16.60 8.33 22.16
C MET A 337 17.00 7.32 23.24
N GLN A 338 17.56 7.77 24.37
CA GLN A 338 17.92 6.88 25.49
C GLN A 338 16.72 6.17 26.14
N SER A 339 15.54 6.78 26.12
CA SER A 339 14.31 6.18 26.70
C SER A 339 13.62 5.18 25.77
N LEU A 340 13.91 5.26 24.46
CA LEU A 340 13.30 4.45 23.40
C LEU A 340 14.25 3.38 22.82
N ASP A 341 15.55 3.40 23.15
CA ASP A 341 16.61 2.47 22.69
C ASP A 341 16.19 0.98 22.73
N ALA A 342 15.44 0.57 23.76
CA ALA A 342 14.96 -0.81 23.92
C ALA A 342 13.80 -1.22 22.96
N LEU A 343 13.26 -0.29 22.19
CA LEU A 343 12.24 -0.49 21.15
C LEU A 343 12.80 -0.12 19.77
N ALA A 344 13.50 1.02 19.70
CA ALA A 344 14.06 1.60 18.49
C ALA A 344 15.59 1.67 18.60
N PRO A 345 16.33 0.57 18.31
CA PRO A 345 17.78 0.53 18.43
C PRO A 345 18.47 1.37 17.35
N ASN A 346 19.41 2.24 17.74
CA ASN A 346 20.12 3.17 16.86
C ASN A 346 19.19 3.96 15.91
N PRO A 347 18.24 4.77 16.43
CA PRO A 347 17.30 5.50 15.58
C PRO A 347 17.99 6.71 14.93
N VAL A 348 17.58 7.08 13.72
CA VAL A 348 18.10 8.27 13.02
C VAL A 348 17.17 9.45 13.29
N ALA A 349 17.69 10.54 13.86
CA ALA A 349 16.91 11.74 14.15
C ALA A 349 17.10 12.79 13.05
N VAL A 350 16.01 13.24 12.43
CA VAL A 350 16.00 14.12 11.25
C VAL A 350 14.91 15.19 11.33
N SER A 351 15.04 16.22 10.49
CA SER A 351 13.90 17.05 10.11
C SER A 351 13.66 16.96 8.61
N GLY A 352 12.54 16.34 8.22
CA GLY A 352 12.07 16.38 6.84
C GLY A 352 11.69 17.80 6.37
N LEU A 353 11.45 18.74 7.29
CA LEU A 353 11.10 20.13 6.97
C LEU A 353 12.34 20.99 6.71
N THR A 354 13.35 20.94 7.59
CA THR A 354 14.57 21.74 7.41
C THR A 354 15.62 21.04 6.54
N GLY A 355 15.63 19.71 6.50
CA GLY A 355 16.67 18.88 5.87
C GLY A 355 17.78 18.45 6.83
N GLU A 356 17.67 18.74 8.13
CA GLU A 356 18.64 18.30 9.14
C GLU A 356 18.80 16.77 9.16
N ASN A 357 20.06 16.32 9.20
CA ASN A 357 20.50 14.91 9.23
C ASN A 357 19.98 14.00 8.10
N ILE A 358 19.43 14.55 7.01
CA ILE A 358 18.98 13.75 5.85
C ILE A 358 20.13 12.95 5.23
N GLU A 359 21.34 13.51 5.14
CA GLU A 359 22.55 12.79 4.70
C GLU A 359 22.86 11.56 5.58
N GLN A 360 22.65 11.66 6.90
CA GLN A 360 22.83 10.53 7.82
C GLN A 360 21.78 9.44 7.58
N LEU A 361 20.55 9.82 7.26
CA LEU A 361 19.48 8.88 6.90
C LEU A 361 19.75 8.20 5.56
N THR A 362 20.18 8.93 4.52
CA THR A 362 20.58 8.36 3.23
C THR A 362 21.71 7.35 3.40
N ASN A 363 22.76 7.71 4.16
CA ASN A 363 23.84 6.77 4.49
C ASN A 363 23.32 5.55 5.26
N ARG A 364 22.36 5.69 6.18
CA ARG A 364 21.78 4.54 6.89
C ARG A 364 20.95 3.64 5.96
N ILE A 365 20.22 4.21 5.00
CA ILE A 365 19.48 3.48 3.97
C ILE A 365 20.43 2.59 3.15
N GLU A 366 21.56 3.13 2.64
CA GLU A 366 22.51 2.33 1.84
C GLU A 366 23.11 1.12 2.59
N ASN A 367 23.33 1.28 3.89
CA ASN A 367 23.95 0.26 4.75
C ASN A 367 22.99 -0.83 5.21
N GLU A 368 21.68 -0.54 5.32
CA GLU A 368 20.65 -1.48 5.76
C GLU A 368 19.97 -2.17 4.56
N LEU A 369 20.05 -1.61 3.35
CA LEU A 369 19.54 -2.23 2.13
C LEU A 369 20.31 -3.53 1.79
N PRO A 370 19.61 -4.59 1.31
CA PRO A 370 20.19 -5.92 1.09
C PRO A 370 21.51 -5.89 0.33
N SER A 371 22.51 -6.64 0.83
CA SER A 371 23.86 -6.61 0.27
C SER A 371 23.88 -6.96 -1.22
N TRP A 372 24.52 -6.11 -2.01
CA TRP A 372 24.89 -6.44 -3.38
C TRP A 372 26.06 -7.43 -3.38
N HIS A 373 26.31 -8.07 -4.52
CA HIS A 373 27.46 -8.94 -4.72
C HIS A 373 28.41 -8.32 -5.74
N ASP A 374 29.69 -8.31 -5.40
CA ASP A 374 30.78 -7.83 -6.24
C ASP A 374 31.17 -8.94 -7.23
N GLU A 375 31.23 -8.58 -8.51
CA GLU A 375 31.48 -9.48 -9.63
C GLU A 375 32.54 -8.86 -10.56
N ARG A 376 33.30 -9.72 -11.23
CA ARG A 376 34.30 -9.31 -12.23
C ARG A 376 34.09 -10.14 -13.49
N LEU A 377 33.85 -9.46 -14.61
CA LEU A 377 33.66 -10.10 -15.91
C LEU A 377 34.72 -9.57 -16.89
N LEU A 378 35.39 -10.50 -17.59
CA LEU A 378 36.19 -10.17 -18.77
C LEU A 378 35.30 -10.42 -19.99
N LEU A 379 35.04 -9.38 -20.77
CA LEU A 379 34.16 -9.43 -21.94
C LEU A 379 34.98 -9.17 -23.21
N PRO A 380 34.78 -9.93 -24.31
CA PRO A 380 35.42 -9.62 -25.58
C PRO A 380 34.91 -8.28 -26.12
N LEU A 381 35.76 -7.48 -26.78
CA LEU A 381 35.38 -6.15 -27.25
C LEU A 381 34.46 -6.25 -28.50
N SER A 382 33.15 -6.24 -28.27
CA SER A 382 32.09 -6.29 -29.30
C SER A 382 30.92 -5.37 -28.98
N ASP A 383 30.08 -5.06 -29.97
CA ASP A 383 28.88 -4.22 -29.78
C ASP A 383 27.90 -4.81 -28.75
N ASP A 384 27.76 -6.14 -28.71
CA ASP A 384 26.94 -6.84 -27.72
C ASP A 384 27.55 -6.80 -26.31
N ALA A 385 28.88 -6.84 -26.20
CA ALA A 385 29.58 -6.69 -24.92
C ALA A 385 29.50 -5.26 -24.40
N MET A 386 29.66 -4.24 -25.26
CA MET A 386 29.44 -2.84 -24.89
C MET A 386 27.98 -2.57 -24.52
N SER A 387 27.04 -3.30 -25.15
CA SER A 387 25.62 -3.29 -24.74
C SER A 387 25.40 -3.94 -23.37
N LEU A 388 26.19 -4.95 -22.98
CA LEU A 388 26.20 -5.51 -21.62
C LEU A 388 26.83 -4.55 -20.60
N VAL A 389 27.94 -3.89 -20.92
CA VAL A 389 28.57 -2.84 -20.09
C VAL A 389 27.59 -1.68 -19.84
N SER A 390 26.99 -1.15 -20.90
CA SER A 390 25.96 -0.10 -20.81
C SER A 390 24.73 -0.55 -20.00
N TRP A 391 24.33 -1.81 -20.13
CA TRP A 391 23.27 -2.39 -19.28
C TRP A 391 23.67 -2.43 -17.81
N LEU A 392 24.90 -2.83 -17.47
CA LEU A 392 25.40 -2.87 -16.09
C LEU A 392 25.42 -1.49 -15.43
N TYR A 393 25.87 -0.43 -16.13
CA TYR A 393 25.79 0.96 -15.65
C TYR A 393 24.37 1.45 -15.33
N ASN A 394 23.33 0.79 -15.83
CA ASN A 394 21.93 1.13 -15.56
C ASN A 394 21.26 0.18 -14.53
N HIS A 395 21.94 -0.88 -14.06
CA HIS A 395 21.35 -1.95 -13.24
C HIS A 395 22.20 -2.35 -12.01
N GLY A 396 23.31 -1.64 -11.78
CA GLY A 396 24.23 -1.83 -10.65
C GLY A 396 25.28 -0.72 -10.62
N HIS A 397 26.24 -0.81 -9.68
CA HIS A 397 27.33 0.15 -9.55
C HIS A 397 28.61 -0.44 -10.14
N VAL A 398 29.11 0.16 -11.22
CA VAL A 398 30.39 -0.22 -11.82
C VAL A 398 31.51 0.47 -11.05
N GLU A 399 32.36 -0.31 -10.37
CA GLU A 399 33.51 0.20 -9.63
C GLU A 399 34.70 0.50 -10.56
N ASN A 400 34.89 -0.30 -11.62
CA ASN A 400 36.00 -0.14 -12.55
C ASN A 400 35.67 -0.68 -13.96
N GLU A 401 36.24 -0.04 -14.99
CA GLU A 401 36.21 -0.46 -16.40
C GLU A 401 37.63 -0.31 -16.98
N GLU A 402 38.31 -1.43 -17.24
CA GLU A 402 39.68 -1.46 -17.76
C GLU A 402 39.75 -2.24 -19.08
N TYR A 403 40.27 -1.61 -20.13
CA TYR A 403 40.54 -2.27 -21.42
C TYR A 403 41.88 -3.00 -21.35
N THR A 404 41.97 -4.19 -21.95
CA THR A 404 43.21 -4.98 -21.97
C THR A 404 44.35 -4.26 -22.71
N ASP A 405 45.60 -4.53 -22.33
CA ASP A 405 46.80 -4.05 -23.07
C ASP A 405 46.77 -4.42 -24.57
N THR A 406 46.05 -5.50 -24.91
CA THR A 406 45.82 -6.00 -26.27
C THR A 406 44.66 -5.34 -27.00
N GLY A 407 43.78 -4.61 -26.31
CA GLY A 407 42.63 -3.90 -26.89
C GLY A 407 41.52 -4.80 -27.43
N ASP A 408 41.50 -6.07 -27.01
CA ASP A 408 40.62 -7.14 -27.49
C ASP A 408 39.51 -7.51 -26.49
N ALA A 409 39.60 -7.03 -25.24
CA ALA A 409 38.62 -7.27 -24.19
C ALA A 409 38.54 -6.10 -23.20
N VAL A 410 37.46 -6.06 -22.44
CA VAL A 410 37.23 -5.14 -21.32
C VAL A 410 36.98 -5.94 -20.03
N LEU A 411 37.71 -5.62 -18.97
CA LEU A 411 37.47 -6.08 -17.62
C LEU A 411 36.54 -5.08 -16.93
N ILE A 412 35.37 -5.55 -16.50
CA ILE A 412 34.42 -4.75 -15.72
C ILE A 412 34.27 -5.34 -14.32
N GLU A 413 34.45 -4.48 -13.31
CA GLU A 413 34.28 -4.80 -11.89
C GLU A 413 33.06 -4.02 -11.39
N PHE A 414 32.05 -4.73 -10.87
CA PHE A 414 30.77 -4.12 -10.51
C PHE A 414 30.08 -4.82 -9.35
N SER A 415 29.29 -4.08 -8.58
CA SER A 415 28.43 -4.59 -7.51
C SER A 415 26.96 -4.49 -7.94
N ALA A 416 26.19 -5.57 -7.79
CA ALA A 416 24.75 -5.55 -8.09
C ALA A 416 23.93 -6.60 -7.32
N ARG A 417 22.60 -6.54 -7.41
CA ARG A 417 21.71 -7.60 -6.90
C ARG A 417 22.03 -8.97 -7.50
N SER A 418 21.83 -10.04 -6.73
CA SER A 418 22.15 -11.43 -7.16
C SER A 418 21.45 -11.88 -8.45
N THR A 419 20.30 -11.30 -8.77
CA THR A 419 19.56 -11.50 -10.03
C THR A 419 20.28 -10.86 -11.22
N ILE A 420 20.74 -9.61 -11.07
CA ILE A 420 21.53 -8.87 -12.06
C ILE A 420 22.86 -9.59 -12.34
N VAL A 421 23.58 -10.00 -11.28
CA VAL A 421 24.85 -10.75 -11.39
C VAL A 421 24.66 -12.07 -12.14
N LYS A 422 23.60 -12.85 -11.85
CA LYS A 422 23.28 -14.09 -12.58
C LYS A 422 23.00 -13.82 -14.07
N ARG A 423 22.26 -12.75 -14.38
CA ARG A 423 21.91 -12.36 -15.76
C ARG A 423 23.13 -11.84 -16.54
N ALA A 424 24.03 -11.12 -15.87
CA ALA A 424 25.30 -10.65 -16.43
C ALA A 424 26.24 -11.82 -16.77
N ARG A 425 26.42 -12.76 -15.83
CA ARG A 425 27.18 -14.01 -16.07
C ARG A 425 26.64 -14.83 -17.22
N ALA A 426 25.31 -14.97 -17.34
CA ALA A 426 24.69 -15.71 -18.43
C ALA A 426 24.99 -15.08 -19.80
N LYS A 427 24.80 -13.76 -19.93
CA LYS A 427 25.15 -13.01 -21.15
C LYS A 427 26.65 -13.08 -21.47
N ALA A 428 27.52 -12.99 -20.46
CA ALA A 428 28.97 -13.10 -20.66
C ALA A 428 29.37 -14.45 -21.26
N ALA A 429 28.80 -15.55 -20.77
CA ALA A 429 29.05 -16.88 -21.32
C ALA A 429 28.56 -17.03 -22.77
N GLU A 430 27.42 -16.41 -23.12
CA GLU A 430 26.92 -16.36 -24.51
C GLU A 430 27.89 -15.59 -25.45
N LEU A 431 28.60 -14.58 -24.95
CA LEU A 431 29.61 -13.79 -25.69
C LEU A 431 30.95 -14.55 -25.85
N GLU A 432 31.36 -15.34 -24.85
CA GLU A 432 32.49 -16.27 -25.01
C GLU A 432 32.17 -17.38 -26.02
N GLU A 433 30.94 -17.91 -26.01
CA GLU A 433 30.46 -18.92 -26.95
C GLU A 433 30.25 -18.40 -28.38
N SER A 434 30.01 -17.11 -28.60
CA SER A 434 29.88 -16.54 -29.94
C SER A 434 31.23 -16.16 -30.55
N SER A 435 32.10 -15.52 -29.76
CA SER A 435 33.45 -15.14 -30.20
C SER A 435 34.33 -16.36 -30.53
N SER A 436 34.26 -17.42 -29.72
CA SER A 436 34.98 -18.69 -30.00
C SER A 436 34.50 -19.40 -31.27
N LYS A 437 33.20 -19.31 -31.60
CA LYS A 437 32.66 -19.82 -32.88
C LYS A 437 33.12 -18.98 -34.06
N GLY A 438 33.09 -17.65 -33.96
CA GLY A 438 33.60 -16.75 -35.01
C GLY A 438 35.06 -17.02 -35.37
N ALA A 439 35.93 -17.19 -34.37
CA ALA A 439 37.34 -17.56 -34.57
C ALA A 439 37.51 -18.94 -35.26
N SER A 440 36.57 -19.87 -35.06
CA SER A 440 36.59 -21.18 -35.71
C SER A 440 36.21 -21.13 -37.21
N ASP A 441 35.32 -20.22 -37.62
CA ASP A 441 34.97 -20.01 -39.03
C ASP A 441 36.05 -19.20 -39.78
N GLU A 442 36.66 -18.17 -39.17
CA GLU A 442 37.77 -17.44 -39.81
C GLU A 442 39.01 -18.34 -40.02
N SER A 443 39.33 -19.19 -39.04
CA SER A 443 40.44 -20.14 -39.16
C SER A 443 40.16 -21.26 -40.18
N ALA A 444 38.89 -21.62 -40.43
CA ALA A 444 38.51 -22.49 -41.54
C ALA A 444 38.64 -21.81 -42.92
N ASN A 445 38.35 -20.50 -43.01
CA ASN A 445 38.31 -19.77 -44.28
C ASN A 445 39.69 -19.26 -44.76
N THR A 446 40.74 -19.41 -43.94
CA THR A 446 42.12 -18.94 -44.27
C THR A 446 42.97 -20.01 -44.97
N HIS A 447 42.37 -21.10 -45.49
CA HIS A 447 43.11 -22.24 -46.05
C HIS A 447 42.59 -22.86 -47.36
N ASP A 448 41.96 -22.07 -48.25
CA ASP A 448 41.89 -22.48 -49.67
C ASP A 448 42.02 -21.32 -50.67
N SER A 449 43.24 -21.12 -51.20
CA SER A 449 43.49 -20.17 -52.28
C SER A 449 44.62 -20.59 -53.22
N ASN A 450 44.73 -21.88 -53.56
CA ASN A 450 45.54 -22.40 -54.68
C ASN A 450 45.21 -23.88 -55.02
N GLY A 451 44.27 -24.14 -55.95
CA GLY A 451 43.88 -25.53 -56.25
C GLY A 451 42.89 -25.77 -57.39
N VAL A 452 43.18 -25.34 -58.63
CA VAL A 452 42.31 -25.68 -59.77
C VAL A 452 42.55 -27.13 -60.24
N ASN A 453 41.50 -27.98 -60.23
CA ASN A 453 40.96 -28.76 -61.38
C ASN A 453 40.43 -30.19 -61.04
N THR A 454 39.62 -30.72 -61.95
CA THR A 454 39.24 -32.15 -62.20
C THR A 454 38.32 -32.89 -61.20
N LYS A 455 37.07 -33.11 -61.66
CA LYS A 455 36.21 -34.24 -61.28
C LYS A 455 36.84 -35.59 -61.71
N THR A 456 36.54 -36.71 -61.02
CA THR A 456 36.33 -38.06 -61.60
C THR A 456 35.76 -39.05 -60.54
N GLN A 457 34.65 -39.73 -60.88
CA GLN A 457 34.12 -41.06 -60.41
C GLN A 457 34.17 -41.46 -58.89
N ALA A 458 33.07 -41.89 -58.25
CA ALA A 458 32.38 -43.20 -58.31
C ALA A 458 33.17 -44.37 -57.64
N GLN A 459 32.61 -45.44 -57.06
CA GLN A 459 31.25 -46.02 -57.09
C GLN A 459 31.10 -47.16 -56.03
N LEU A 460 29.87 -47.50 -55.59
CA LEU A 460 29.44 -48.84 -55.03
C LEU A 460 30.06 -49.30 -53.67
N SER A 461 29.53 -50.27 -52.89
CA SER A 461 28.29 -51.10 -52.96
C SER A 461 27.93 -51.78 -51.62
N GLU A 462 26.62 -52.00 -51.37
CA GLU A 462 25.96 -53.14 -50.66
C GLU A 462 26.29 -53.44 -49.17
N ARG A 463 25.35 -53.66 -48.23
CA ARG A 463 24.09 -54.48 -48.12
C ARG A 463 24.28 -55.97 -47.75
N ARG A 464 23.95 -56.32 -46.49
CA ARG A 464 23.22 -57.52 -45.98
C ARG A 464 23.24 -57.50 -44.42
N HIS A 465 22.10 -57.61 -43.74
CA HIS A 465 21.34 -58.82 -43.31
C HIS A 465 22.06 -59.69 -42.26
N ASP A 466 21.48 -60.25 -41.18
CA ASP A 466 20.28 -60.03 -40.31
C ASP A 466 20.61 -60.75 -38.94
N ASN A 467 19.83 -60.92 -37.85
CA ASN A 467 18.44 -60.58 -37.43
C ASN A 467 18.34 -60.60 -35.86
N GLU A 468 17.15 -60.25 -35.31
CA GLU A 468 16.64 -60.64 -33.95
C GLU A 468 17.37 -60.06 -32.68
N ILE A 469 16.75 -59.84 -31.51
CA ILE A 469 15.59 -60.45 -30.82
C ILE A 469 14.67 -59.40 -30.12
N MET A 470 13.33 -59.59 -30.18
CA MET A 470 12.21 -59.09 -29.31
C MET A 470 11.91 -57.57 -29.12
N GLU A 471 10.85 -57.12 -29.81
CA GLU A 471 9.49 -56.76 -29.29
C GLU A 471 9.21 -56.80 -27.75
N SER A 472 8.27 -56.04 -27.16
CA SER A 472 7.37 -54.97 -27.66
C SER A 472 6.71 -54.15 -26.51
N GLU A 473 5.80 -53.26 -26.91
CA GLU A 473 5.12 -52.12 -26.26
C GLU A 473 4.36 -52.33 -24.92
N SER A 474 4.06 -51.17 -24.29
CA SER A 474 2.76 -50.77 -23.68
C SER A 474 2.62 -50.59 -22.15
N ASN A 475 1.65 -49.72 -21.82
CA ASN A 475 1.24 -49.09 -20.54
C ASN A 475 -0.12 -49.72 -20.09
N PRO A 476 -0.76 -49.49 -18.91
CA PRO A 476 -0.41 -48.73 -17.69
C PRO A 476 -0.61 -49.55 -16.37
N GLU A 477 -0.51 -48.90 -15.18
CA GLU A 477 -1.60 -48.81 -14.15
C GLU A 477 -1.10 -48.37 -12.74
N ARG A 478 -2.04 -48.19 -11.80
CA ARG A 478 -1.84 -47.69 -10.43
C ARG A 478 -1.55 -48.82 -9.42
N MET A 479 -0.69 -48.55 -8.44
CA MET A 479 -0.84 -48.95 -7.01
C MET A 479 -0.13 -47.86 -6.18
N ASP A 480 -0.65 -47.29 -5.10
CA ASP A 480 -1.38 -47.82 -3.94
C ASP A 480 -0.46 -48.49 -2.90
N THR A 481 -0.16 -47.75 -1.83
CA THR A 481 0.58 -48.21 -0.63
C THR A 481 0.00 -47.53 0.60
N ALA A 482 -0.56 -48.33 1.51
CA ALA A 482 -1.05 -47.86 2.81
C ALA A 482 -0.11 -48.31 3.94
N SER A 483 0.04 -47.48 4.98
CA SER A 483 0.72 -47.86 6.23
C SER A 483 0.13 -47.14 7.44
N ASP A 484 -0.90 -47.76 8.01
CA ASP A 484 -1.30 -47.83 9.43
C ASP A 484 -0.72 -46.86 10.48
N ARG A 485 -1.64 -46.48 11.40
CA ARG A 485 -1.48 -45.89 12.76
C ARG A 485 -1.31 -44.36 12.85
N GLU A 486 -1.82 -43.69 13.88
CA GLU A 486 -2.54 -44.18 15.08
C GLU A 486 -3.69 -43.25 15.51
N SER A 487 -4.60 -43.75 16.36
CA SER A 487 -5.88 -43.11 16.68
C SER A 487 -5.90 -42.43 18.04
N THR A 488 -6.35 -41.17 18.11
CA THR A 488 -6.85 -40.56 19.36
C THR A 488 -8.12 -39.75 19.11
N SER A 489 -9.26 -40.36 19.41
CA SER A 489 -10.54 -39.66 19.59
C SER A 489 -10.68 -39.23 21.05
N TYR A 490 -11.16 -38.01 21.29
CA TYR A 490 -11.74 -37.63 22.58
C TYR A 490 -13.16 -37.13 22.38
N GLU A 491 -14.03 -37.53 23.30
CA GLU A 491 -15.44 -37.16 23.35
C GLU A 491 -15.59 -35.83 24.10
N GLU A 492 -16.49 -34.96 23.65
CA GLU A 492 -17.18 -34.01 24.53
C GLU A 492 -18.70 -34.17 24.36
N SER A 493 -19.43 -33.89 25.43
CA SER A 493 -20.69 -34.56 25.73
C SER A 493 -21.92 -33.64 25.74
N ASP A 494 -23.08 -34.21 25.41
CA ASP A 494 -24.40 -33.64 25.73
C ASP A 494 -24.46 -33.08 27.16
N THR A 495 -25.00 -31.86 27.31
CA THR A 495 -25.62 -31.43 28.57
C THR A 495 -26.87 -30.58 28.32
N THR A 496 -28.00 -31.26 28.18
CA THR A 496 -29.32 -30.63 28.08
C THR A 496 -29.75 -30.01 29.41
N HIS A 497 -30.09 -28.71 29.40
CA HIS A 497 -30.95 -28.13 30.44
C HIS A 497 -32.13 -27.35 29.85
N GLN A 498 -33.33 -27.74 30.27
CA GLN A 498 -34.59 -27.03 30.08
C GLN A 498 -34.99 -26.32 31.40
N VAL A 499 -36.17 -25.70 31.40
CA VAL A 499 -36.88 -25.10 32.57
C VAL A 499 -36.30 -23.71 32.94
N ALA A 500 -37.09 -22.66 33.21
CA ALA A 500 -38.54 -22.54 33.36
C ALA A 500 -39.16 -21.44 32.47
N SER A 501 -40.45 -21.61 32.17
CA SER A 501 -41.35 -20.52 31.79
C SER A 501 -41.99 -19.88 33.02
N ASP A 502 -42.18 -18.57 33.04
CA ASP A 502 -43.29 -17.98 33.81
C ASP A 502 -43.74 -16.61 33.24
N SER A 503 -45.04 -16.42 33.13
CA SER A 503 -45.69 -15.16 32.69
C SER A 503 -47.10 -15.12 33.27
N PRO A 504 -47.46 -14.05 34.01
CA PRO A 504 -48.76 -13.42 33.78
C PRO A 504 -48.81 -11.90 34.14
N PRO A 505 -49.91 -11.17 33.90
CA PRO A 505 -50.65 -11.09 32.63
C PRO A 505 -51.09 -9.64 32.28
N ASP A 506 -51.66 -9.49 31.08
CA ASP A 506 -52.62 -8.46 30.60
C ASP A 506 -52.90 -7.18 31.41
N ARG A 507 -52.80 -6.03 30.70
CA ARG A 507 -53.91 -5.06 30.66
C ARG A 507 -54.14 -4.50 29.26
N MET A 508 -55.40 -4.55 28.82
CA MET A 508 -55.91 -3.96 27.58
C MET A 508 -55.96 -2.43 27.63
N SER A 509 -55.80 -1.79 26.47
CA SER A 509 -56.68 -0.68 26.06
C SER A 509 -56.67 -0.50 24.54
N ASP A 510 -57.81 -0.74 23.88
CA ASP A 510 -58.04 -0.36 22.50
C ASP A 510 -57.89 1.16 22.29
N SER A 511 -57.33 1.56 21.13
CA SER A 511 -57.79 2.77 20.45
C SER A 511 -57.50 2.72 18.94
N THR A 512 -58.37 2.02 18.20
CA THR A 512 -58.34 2.01 16.73
C THR A 512 -58.42 3.43 16.18
N ARG A 513 -57.47 3.80 15.29
CA ARG A 513 -57.57 5.03 14.50
C ARG A 513 -56.94 4.87 13.12
N GLU A 514 -57.74 4.37 12.17
CA GLU A 514 -57.51 4.70 10.77
C GLU A 514 -57.57 6.23 10.58
N ILE A 515 -56.74 6.78 9.71
CA ILE A 515 -57.14 7.83 8.74
C ILE A 515 -56.05 7.95 7.65
N HIS A 516 -56.54 7.84 6.41
CA HIS A 516 -55.96 8.22 5.12
C HIS A 516 -54.43 8.39 4.92
N ARG A 517 -53.94 7.50 4.04
CA ARG A 517 -53.00 7.78 2.94
C ARG A 517 -52.96 9.25 2.51
N ASN A 518 -51.76 9.73 2.18
CA ASN A 518 -51.56 10.62 1.03
C ASN A 518 -50.20 10.32 0.40
N ASN A 519 -50.19 10.15 -0.93
CA ASN A 519 -48.99 9.95 -1.74
C ASN A 519 -49.19 10.71 -3.06
N PRO A 520 -48.38 11.74 -3.31
CA PRO A 520 -47.76 11.90 -4.62
C PRO A 520 -46.24 12.22 -4.46
N SER A 521 -45.38 12.07 -5.47
CA SER A 521 -45.64 12.00 -6.92
C SER A 521 -44.72 11.02 -7.63
N GLN A 522 -45.14 10.50 -8.79
CA GLN A 522 -44.20 10.05 -9.82
C GLN A 522 -43.67 11.28 -10.58
N VAL A 523 -42.39 11.26 -10.97
CA VAL A 523 -41.82 12.08 -12.04
C VAL A 523 -41.02 11.15 -12.96
N THR A 524 -40.93 11.52 -14.23
CA THR A 524 -40.60 10.67 -15.39
C THR A 524 -39.15 10.22 -15.50
N GLU A 525 -38.96 9.16 -16.28
CA GLU A 525 -37.71 8.83 -16.97
C GLU A 525 -37.30 9.99 -17.91
N ASP A 526 -35.99 10.13 -18.16
CA ASP A 526 -35.43 10.80 -19.34
C ASP A 526 -34.11 10.10 -19.71
N ASP A 527 -33.93 9.77 -21.00
CA ASP A 527 -32.75 9.09 -21.53
C ASP A 527 -31.54 10.04 -21.62
N VAL A 528 -30.37 9.60 -21.14
CA VAL A 528 -29.07 10.09 -21.60
C VAL A 528 -28.12 8.92 -21.83
N THR A 529 -28.05 8.46 -23.08
CA THR A 529 -26.95 7.62 -23.55
C THR A 529 -25.70 8.48 -23.74
N GLN A 530 -24.60 8.15 -23.07
CA GLN A 530 -23.26 8.55 -23.49
C GLN A 530 -22.43 7.31 -23.81
N GLU A 531 -21.92 7.27 -25.04
CA GLU A 531 -20.87 6.36 -25.47
C GLU A 531 -19.55 6.96 -25.00
N ASP A 532 -18.76 6.23 -24.21
CA ASP A 532 -17.37 6.60 -23.91
C ASP A 532 -16.41 5.81 -24.80
N HIS A 533 -15.41 6.50 -25.34
CA HIS A 533 -14.59 6.02 -26.43
C HIS A 533 -13.48 5.05 -26.01
N ILE A 534 -13.26 4.02 -26.82
CA ILE A 534 -12.08 3.15 -26.74
C ILE A 534 -10.98 3.77 -27.61
N ASP A 535 -10.10 4.58 -27.01
CA ASP A 535 -8.87 5.04 -27.66
C ASP A 535 -7.74 4.03 -27.44
N ALA A 536 -7.63 3.08 -28.38
CA ALA A 536 -6.42 2.29 -28.58
C ALA A 536 -5.48 3.05 -29.52
N VAL A 537 -4.29 3.41 -29.06
CA VAL A 537 -3.30 4.15 -29.85
C VAL A 537 -2.12 3.26 -30.24
N ASP A 538 -2.19 2.70 -31.45
CA ASP A 538 -1.01 2.19 -32.15
C ASP A 538 -0.06 3.37 -32.46
N ILE A 539 1.25 3.17 -32.28
CA ILE A 539 2.27 4.13 -32.72
C ILE A 539 3.28 3.43 -33.64
N ASP A 540 3.05 3.59 -34.94
CA ASP A 540 4.00 3.26 -36.00
C ASP A 540 5.21 4.23 -35.91
N VAL A 541 6.40 3.72 -35.57
CA VAL A 541 7.63 4.53 -35.47
C VAL A 541 8.40 4.49 -36.79
N ASN A 542 8.31 5.57 -37.57
CA ASN A 542 8.93 5.66 -38.90
C ASN A 542 10.03 6.76 -38.91
N TYR A 543 11.29 6.35 -39.06
CA TYR A 543 12.47 7.20 -38.93
C TYR A 543 12.82 8.01 -40.19
N PRO A 544 13.20 9.30 -40.04
CA PRO A 544 13.99 10.03 -41.03
C PRO A 544 15.40 10.39 -40.50
N LEU A 545 16.45 10.00 -41.24
CA LEU A 545 17.85 10.30 -40.94
C LEU A 545 18.29 11.70 -41.43
N MET A 546 18.78 12.56 -40.54
CA MET A 546 19.60 13.76 -40.83
C MET A 546 20.58 13.97 -39.65
N ASN A 547 21.81 13.45 -39.63
CA ASN A 547 22.97 13.79 -40.48
C ASN A 547 23.55 15.18 -40.14
N GLU A 548 24.30 15.26 -39.02
CA GLU A 548 25.00 16.46 -38.57
C GLU A 548 26.22 16.81 -39.45
N LYS A 549 26.53 18.11 -39.57
CA LYS A 549 27.88 18.59 -39.93
C LYS A 549 28.26 19.87 -39.19
N ASN A 550 29.44 19.83 -38.60
CA ASN A 550 30.10 20.95 -37.93
C ASN A 550 30.22 22.21 -38.79
N SER A 551 30.00 23.36 -38.16
CA SER A 551 30.99 24.44 -38.20
C SER A 551 30.99 25.21 -36.89
N SER A 552 32.17 25.39 -36.31
CA SER A 552 32.43 26.39 -35.29
C SER A 552 32.09 27.80 -35.78
N ASP A 553 31.70 28.69 -34.88
CA ASP A 553 32.40 29.97 -34.76
C ASP A 553 32.27 30.56 -33.35
N THR A 554 33.31 31.28 -32.94
CA THR A 554 33.35 32.04 -31.68
C THR A 554 32.87 33.46 -31.90
N ASP A 555 32.03 34.02 -31.03
CA ASP A 555 32.19 35.44 -30.70
C ASP A 555 31.66 35.83 -29.31
N THR A 556 31.97 37.04 -28.88
CA THR A 556 31.85 37.54 -27.51
C THR A 556 30.92 38.76 -27.40
N ASN A 557 30.00 38.74 -26.43
CA ASN A 557 29.43 39.90 -25.70
C ASN A 557 28.53 39.35 -24.56
N SER A 558 28.53 39.82 -23.31
CA SER A 558 28.63 41.17 -22.70
C SER A 558 27.27 41.75 -22.28
N LYS A 559 27.01 41.70 -20.96
CA LYS A 559 26.16 42.59 -20.14
C LYS A 559 24.63 42.47 -20.20
N ALA A 560 24.06 42.34 -18.99
CA ALA A 560 22.96 43.11 -18.37
C ALA A 560 21.68 43.37 -19.20
N GLU A 561 20.49 43.19 -18.63
CA GLU A 561 20.09 43.52 -17.25
C GLU A 561 19.74 42.35 -16.32
#